data_AF-A0A9D5BX65-F1
#
_entry.id   AF-A0A9D5BX65-F1
#
_cell.length_a   1.000
_cell.length_b   1.000
_cell.length_c   1.000
_cell.angle_alpha   90.00
_cell.angle_beta   90.00
_cell.angle_gamma   90.00
#
_symmetry.space_group_name_H-M   'P 1'
#
loop_
_entity.id
_entity.type
_entity.pdbx_description
1 polymer ?
#
loop_
_entity_poly.entity_id
_entity_poly.type
_entity_poly.pdbx_seq_one_letter_code
_entity_poly.pdbx_strand_id
1 'polypeptide(L)'
;MAITTSLEGRWSLSGTKALVTGGTKGIGHAIVEELAKLGASVHTCSRNEAELTECLKQWEGENLKVTGSVCDVSSCSQRQKLMENVSDVFQGKLDILFMKEQPFTQQAKDNIRVNCIAPSCIKTPLVEKIYENEFIVKEACQTPLGRLGEPQEVASVVAFLCLPAASYVTVLLLPPLTGERRALAVNDALARASDSAVRGSRIPDLGTLFAGVESTVLNRGLLINPVKHFSEHLPCIAEMKQLKGSSKTVALSVAERCRNILASNWQAHLNTIKADAKGSKEDIYTSKVHYMFRKGKPYIWIPEGDLHNTNAIIDERASMSVSSTVPGPLLNLLRSIRKLPPRVALAGDLIAMNEEKVHRVAESLRESILMEYNIASQASYTVSSVLSSAGVNCRARCENFLEILDESSKYAVYKFDINSCSYIDGSGGAHDLDVEEVAAPKADQISLFTEKLIDGINQSQARRRALMLFCFEYHNASARDALMLSIDRKGFDILAKVPEAHSNNTQQYNWKEFRFTFKEEVYDIEAFCRLLVELEEEALESVKSYSGLG
;
A
#
# COMPACT_ATOMS: atom_id res chain seq x y z
N MET A 1 -7.31 6.89 -35.27
CA MET A 1 -8.02 6.14 -36.34
C MET A 1 -9.15 7.01 -36.91
N ALA A 2 -9.37 6.99 -38.23
CA ALA A 2 -10.53 7.65 -38.84
C ALA A 2 -11.83 6.92 -38.40
N ILE A 3 -12.90 7.67 -38.13
CA ILE A 3 -14.20 7.09 -37.75
C ILE A 3 -14.81 6.44 -39.00
N THR A 4 -14.70 5.12 -39.11
CA THR A 4 -15.37 4.37 -40.18
C THR A 4 -16.86 4.26 -39.87
N THR A 5 -17.71 4.73 -40.78
CA THR A 5 -19.18 4.71 -40.62
C THR A 5 -19.82 3.39 -41.10
N SER A 6 -19.07 2.52 -41.80
CA SER A 6 -19.56 1.20 -42.21
C SER A 6 -19.53 0.19 -41.06
N LEU A 7 -20.52 -0.69 -40.99
CA LEU A 7 -20.62 -1.71 -39.93
C LEU A 7 -19.43 -2.68 -39.99
N GLU A 8 -19.04 -3.14 -41.18
CA GLU A 8 -17.93 -4.07 -41.39
C GLU A 8 -16.57 -3.47 -41.00
N GLY A 9 -16.36 -2.18 -41.27
CA GLY A 9 -15.09 -1.52 -40.93
C GLY A 9 -14.94 -1.21 -39.44
N ARG A 10 -16.04 -1.13 -38.67
CA ARG A 10 -15.98 -0.87 -37.22
C ARG A 10 -15.53 -2.09 -36.40
N TRP A 11 -15.78 -3.29 -36.91
CA TRP A 11 -15.51 -4.56 -36.22
C TRP A 11 -14.39 -5.38 -36.87
N SER A 12 -13.49 -4.72 -37.61
CA SER A 12 -12.32 -5.35 -38.24
C SER A 12 -11.01 -4.68 -37.80
N LEU A 13 -9.95 -5.47 -37.73
CA LEU A 13 -8.56 -5.03 -37.54
C LEU A 13 -7.72 -5.15 -38.82
N SER A 14 -8.37 -5.33 -39.97
CA SER A 14 -7.69 -5.47 -41.26
C SER A 14 -6.74 -4.30 -41.53
N GLY A 15 -5.48 -4.63 -41.82
CA GLY A 15 -4.43 -3.66 -42.12
C GLY A 15 -3.76 -3.03 -40.88
N THR A 16 -4.18 -3.38 -39.66
CA THR A 16 -3.50 -2.96 -38.42
C THR A 16 -2.28 -3.84 -38.13
N LYS A 17 -1.27 -3.26 -37.50
CA LYS A 17 -0.02 -3.91 -37.10
C LYS A 17 0.09 -3.99 -35.59
N ALA A 18 0.24 -5.19 -35.03
CA ALA A 18 0.22 -5.43 -33.59
C ALA A 18 1.51 -6.09 -33.10
N LEU A 19 2.01 -5.69 -31.94
CA LEU A 19 3.07 -6.37 -31.20
C LEU A 19 2.50 -6.93 -29.91
N VAL A 20 2.63 -8.24 -29.67
CA VAL A 20 2.16 -8.93 -28.46
C VAL A 20 3.34 -9.61 -27.78
N THR A 21 3.75 -9.15 -26.59
CA THR A 21 4.84 -9.80 -25.87
C THR A 21 4.36 -11.04 -25.10
N GLY A 22 5.15 -12.11 -25.12
CA GLY A 22 4.81 -13.37 -24.45
C GLY A 22 3.65 -14.14 -25.11
N GLY A 23 3.53 -14.09 -26.43
CA GLY A 23 2.39 -14.66 -27.17
C GLY A 23 2.41 -16.18 -27.37
N THR A 24 3.38 -16.92 -26.83
CA THR A 24 3.46 -18.37 -27.07
C THR A 24 2.52 -19.20 -26.20
N LYS A 25 2.05 -18.67 -25.06
CA LYS A 25 1.19 -19.41 -24.11
C LYS A 25 0.17 -18.53 -23.38
N GLY A 26 -0.88 -19.16 -22.86
CA GLY A 26 -1.86 -18.54 -21.97
C GLY A 26 -2.58 -17.34 -22.60
N ILE A 27 -2.67 -16.24 -21.86
CA ILE A 27 -3.37 -15.02 -22.29
C ILE A 27 -2.75 -14.42 -23.55
N GLY A 28 -1.41 -14.33 -23.63
CA GLY A 28 -0.73 -13.75 -24.79
C GLY A 28 -1.01 -14.52 -26.07
N HIS A 29 -1.07 -15.85 -26.00
CA HIS A 29 -1.42 -16.71 -27.13
C HIS A 29 -2.85 -16.47 -27.63
N ALA A 30 -3.81 -16.44 -26.71
CA ALA A 30 -5.20 -16.14 -27.07
C ALA A 30 -5.35 -14.76 -27.73
N ILE A 31 -4.57 -13.76 -27.28
CA ILE A 31 -4.58 -12.42 -27.88
C ILE A 31 -3.99 -12.43 -29.29
N VAL A 32 -2.87 -13.12 -29.52
CA VAL A 32 -2.27 -13.23 -30.86
C VAL A 32 -3.28 -13.81 -31.84
N GLU A 33 -3.93 -14.91 -31.48
CA GLU A 33 -4.94 -15.54 -32.32
C GLU A 33 -6.12 -14.62 -32.61
N GLU A 34 -6.70 -14.01 -31.57
CA GLU A 34 -7.89 -13.17 -31.70
C GLU A 34 -7.61 -11.96 -32.61
N LEU A 35 -6.48 -11.27 -32.41
CA LEU A 35 -6.09 -10.13 -33.24
C LEU A 35 -5.82 -10.54 -34.69
N ALA A 36 -5.14 -11.67 -34.90
CA ALA A 36 -4.83 -12.16 -36.25
C ALA A 36 -6.10 -12.62 -36.99
N LYS A 37 -7.03 -13.30 -36.31
CA LYS A 37 -8.33 -13.73 -36.85
C LYS A 37 -9.21 -12.53 -37.24
N LEU A 38 -9.07 -11.39 -36.56
CA LEU A 38 -9.72 -10.12 -36.92
C LEU A 38 -9.01 -9.34 -38.06
N GLY A 39 -7.92 -9.87 -38.61
CA GLY A 39 -7.22 -9.34 -39.78
C GLY A 39 -5.97 -8.51 -39.48
N ALA A 40 -5.54 -8.42 -38.22
CA ALA A 40 -4.29 -7.74 -37.87
C ALA A 40 -3.07 -8.55 -38.34
N SER A 41 -1.97 -7.86 -38.69
CA SER A 41 -0.66 -8.51 -38.79
C SER A 41 0.02 -8.43 -37.42
N VAL A 42 0.34 -9.56 -36.82
CA VAL A 42 0.85 -9.64 -35.44
C VAL A 42 2.33 -10.02 -35.44
N HIS A 43 3.13 -9.36 -34.61
CA HIS A 43 4.46 -9.80 -34.24
C HIS A 43 4.44 -10.21 -32.78
N THR A 44 5.07 -11.33 -32.42
CA THR A 44 5.16 -11.77 -31.03
C THR A 44 6.60 -12.11 -30.63
N CYS A 45 6.85 -12.14 -29.32
CA CYS A 45 8.14 -12.55 -28.80
C CYS A 45 8.02 -13.49 -27.61
N SER A 46 9.04 -14.33 -27.44
CA SER A 46 9.18 -15.24 -26.31
C SER A 46 10.65 -15.51 -26.02
N ARG A 47 10.94 -15.98 -24.80
CA ARG A 47 12.28 -16.42 -24.40
C ARG A 47 12.61 -17.82 -24.91
N ASN A 48 11.58 -18.63 -25.21
CA ASN A 48 11.76 -20.01 -25.67
C ASN A 48 11.56 -20.08 -27.19
N GLU A 49 12.66 -20.23 -27.92
CA GLU A 49 12.68 -20.32 -29.38
C GLU A 49 11.91 -21.54 -29.92
N ALA A 50 11.98 -22.68 -29.23
CA ALA A 50 11.31 -23.90 -29.66
C ALA A 50 9.78 -23.72 -29.64
N GLU A 51 9.24 -23.19 -28.53
CA GLU A 51 7.81 -22.91 -28.40
C GLU A 51 7.33 -21.83 -29.39
N LEU A 52 8.17 -20.81 -29.62
CA LEU A 52 7.87 -19.76 -30.60
C LEU A 52 7.76 -20.33 -32.00
N THR A 53 8.72 -21.17 -32.39
CA THR A 53 8.76 -21.79 -33.73
C THR A 53 7.57 -22.72 -33.94
N GLU A 54 7.16 -23.46 -32.92
CA GLU A 54 5.97 -24.32 -32.96
C GLU A 54 4.68 -23.51 -33.17
N CYS A 55 4.48 -22.45 -32.39
CA CYS A 55 3.33 -21.56 -32.54
C CYS A 55 3.29 -20.89 -33.92
N LEU A 56 4.43 -20.44 -34.45
CA LEU A 56 4.50 -19.82 -35.77
C LEU A 56 4.08 -20.78 -36.89
N LYS A 57 4.51 -22.05 -36.84
CA LYS A 57 4.07 -23.08 -37.80
C LYS A 57 2.57 -23.35 -37.72
N GLN A 58 2.01 -23.37 -36.50
CA GLN A 58 0.58 -23.55 -36.30
C GLN A 58 -0.21 -22.40 -36.95
N TRP A 59 0.16 -21.15 -36.64
CA TRP A 59 -0.51 -19.97 -37.18
C TRP A 59 -0.34 -19.81 -38.69
N GLU A 60 0.80 -20.23 -39.25
CA GLU A 60 1.01 -20.30 -40.70
C GLU A 60 0.04 -21.31 -41.36
N GLY A 61 -0.17 -22.48 -40.75
CA GLY A 61 -1.17 -23.46 -41.20
C GLY A 61 -2.60 -22.96 -41.15
N GLU A 62 -2.92 -22.04 -40.24
CA GLU A 62 -4.22 -21.36 -40.13
C GLU A 62 -4.33 -20.12 -41.04
N ASN A 63 -3.34 -19.84 -41.89
CA ASN A 63 -3.24 -18.65 -42.74
C ASN A 63 -3.27 -17.30 -41.96
N LEU A 64 -2.80 -17.30 -40.71
CA LEU A 64 -2.72 -16.11 -39.88
C LEU A 64 -1.41 -15.36 -40.14
N LYS A 65 -1.49 -14.03 -40.22
CA LYS A 65 -0.32 -13.15 -40.47
C LYS A 65 0.45 -12.89 -39.19
N VAL A 66 1.15 -13.91 -38.69
CA VAL A 66 1.95 -13.83 -37.45
C VAL A 66 3.43 -14.02 -37.73
N THR A 67 4.25 -13.14 -37.16
CA THR A 67 5.72 -13.25 -37.16
C THR A 67 6.22 -13.24 -35.72
N GLY A 68 7.46 -13.64 -35.47
CA GLY A 68 8.00 -13.54 -34.13
C GLY A 68 9.52 -13.58 -34.04
N SER A 69 10.02 -13.13 -32.90
CA SER A 69 11.45 -13.11 -32.59
C SER A 69 11.72 -13.51 -31.14
N VAL A 70 12.89 -14.11 -30.89
CA VAL A 70 13.31 -14.48 -29.54
C VAL A 70 13.71 -13.22 -28.79
N CYS A 71 13.08 -12.97 -27.63
CA CYS A 71 13.38 -11.82 -26.79
C CYS A 71 13.01 -12.10 -25.33
N ASP A 72 13.94 -11.81 -24.43
CA ASP A 72 13.69 -11.58 -23.02
C ASP A 72 13.41 -10.09 -22.79
N VAL A 73 12.13 -9.77 -22.61
CA VAL A 73 11.64 -8.40 -22.39
C VAL A 73 12.17 -7.77 -21.10
N SER A 74 12.72 -8.55 -20.16
CA SER A 74 13.41 -8.00 -18.98
C SER A 74 14.75 -7.33 -19.32
N SER A 75 15.39 -7.76 -20.43
CA SER A 75 16.68 -7.24 -20.87
C SER A 75 16.54 -6.00 -21.76
N CYS A 76 17.16 -4.89 -21.34
CA CYS A 76 17.08 -3.62 -22.05
C CYS A 76 17.63 -3.70 -23.49
N SER A 77 18.76 -4.36 -23.68
CA SER A 77 19.39 -4.52 -25.00
C SER A 77 18.56 -5.40 -25.94
N GLN A 78 17.85 -6.40 -25.40
CA GLN A 78 16.96 -7.25 -26.20
C GLN A 78 15.64 -6.55 -26.55
N ARG A 79 15.12 -5.68 -25.67
CA ARG A 79 13.98 -4.82 -26.01
C ARG A 79 14.29 -3.90 -27.18
N GLN A 80 15.49 -3.30 -27.22
CA GLN A 80 15.90 -2.42 -28.32
C GLN A 80 15.95 -3.19 -29.64
N LYS A 81 16.58 -4.37 -29.67
CA LYS A 81 16.61 -5.25 -30.85
C LYS A 81 15.23 -5.69 -31.30
N LEU A 82 14.34 -5.99 -30.36
CA LEU A 82 12.94 -6.33 -30.66
C LEU A 82 12.24 -5.18 -31.37
N MET A 83 12.42 -3.94 -30.90
CA MET A 83 11.81 -2.77 -31.54
C MET A 83 12.41 -2.47 -32.92
N GLU A 84 13.71 -2.70 -33.11
CA GLU A 84 14.36 -2.63 -34.43
C GLU A 84 13.74 -3.65 -35.40
N ASN A 85 13.65 -4.93 -34.99
CA ASN A 85 13.03 -5.98 -35.80
C ASN A 85 11.56 -5.67 -36.13
N VAL A 86 10.78 -5.18 -35.17
CA VAL A 86 9.38 -4.82 -35.38
C VAL A 86 9.25 -3.64 -36.34
N SER A 87 10.15 -2.65 -36.23
CA SER A 87 10.22 -1.53 -37.17
C SER A 87 10.51 -2.02 -38.59
N ASP A 88 11.42 -2.96 -38.76
CA ASP A 88 11.74 -3.53 -40.08
C ASP A 88 10.56 -4.35 -40.65
N VAL A 89 9.98 -5.23 -39.83
CA VAL A 89 8.86 -6.10 -40.24
C VAL A 89 7.61 -5.29 -40.59
N PHE A 90 7.34 -4.20 -39.87
CA PHE A 90 6.17 -3.35 -40.10
C PHE A 90 6.45 -2.05 -40.85
N GLN A 91 7.65 -1.88 -41.40
CA GLN A 91 8.06 -0.69 -42.16
C GLN A 91 7.82 0.61 -41.36
N GLY A 92 8.15 0.58 -40.07
CA GLY A 92 8.04 1.71 -39.15
C GLY A 92 6.63 2.01 -38.64
N LYS A 93 5.62 1.18 -38.94
CA LYS A 93 4.23 1.40 -38.52
C LYS A 93 3.76 0.37 -37.48
N LEU A 94 3.50 0.81 -36.26
CA LEU A 94 2.90 -0.01 -35.20
C LEU A 94 1.59 0.63 -34.71
N ASP A 95 0.49 -0.12 -34.75
CA ASP A 95 -0.84 0.36 -34.36
C ASP A 95 -1.26 -0.14 -32.96
N ILE A 96 -0.87 -1.37 -32.59
CA ILE A 96 -1.27 -2.03 -31.33
C ILE A 96 -0.02 -2.57 -30.62
N LEU A 97 0.08 -2.35 -29.31
CA LEU A 97 1.11 -2.92 -28.45
C LEU A 97 0.47 -3.55 -27.21
N PHE A 98 0.71 -4.84 -27.00
CA PHE A 98 0.31 -5.57 -25.80
C PHE A 98 1.55 -6.05 -25.02
N MET A 99 1.58 -5.78 -23.72
CA MET A 99 2.68 -6.18 -22.82
C MET A 99 2.16 -6.76 -21.50
N LYS A 100 2.85 -7.80 -21.00
CA LYS A 100 2.46 -8.54 -19.79
C LYS A 100 2.87 -7.87 -18.46
N GLU A 101 3.90 -7.02 -18.44
CA GLU A 101 4.37 -6.32 -17.22
C GLU A 101 4.74 -4.85 -17.51
N GLN A 102 4.70 -4.04 -16.45
CA GLN A 102 4.69 -2.56 -16.30
C GLN A 102 5.05 -1.65 -17.52
N PRO A 103 4.47 -0.43 -17.58
CA PRO A 103 4.42 0.37 -18.80
C PRO A 103 5.77 0.86 -19.31
N PHE A 104 6.02 0.66 -20.60
CA PHE A 104 7.00 1.41 -21.39
C PHE A 104 6.39 2.77 -21.72
N THR A 105 6.54 3.73 -20.82
CA THR A 105 5.85 5.03 -20.84
C THR A 105 6.59 6.14 -21.60
N GLN A 106 7.68 5.84 -22.31
CA GLN A 106 8.53 6.88 -22.92
C GLN A 106 8.40 7.07 -24.43
N GLN A 107 7.48 6.37 -25.14
CA GLN A 107 7.44 6.42 -26.61
C GLN A 107 6.06 6.67 -27.26
N ALA A 108 5.00 6.95 -26.51
CA ALA A 108 3.71 7.28 -27.14
C ALA A 108 3.74 8.70 -27.75
N LYS A 109 3.91 8.80 -29.07
CA LYS A 109 3.59 10.00 -29.86
C LYS A 109 2.24 9.82 -30.55
N ASP A 110 1.62 10.95 -30.90
CA ASP A 110 0.35 11.18 -31.60
C ASP A 110 -0.43 9.93 -32.07
N ASN A 111 -1.68 9.82 -31.59
CA ASN A 111 -2.73 8.90 -32.08
C ASN A 111 -2.70 7.43 -31.58
N ILE A 112 -1.99 7.13 -30.48
CA ILE A 112 -1.93 5.79 -29.85
C ILE A 112 -2.94 5.70 -28.68
N ARG A 113 -3.79 4.66 -28.66
CA ARG A 113 -4.68 4.36 -27.53
C ARG A 113 -3.97 3.45 -26.51
N VAL A 114 -4.01 3.83 -25.24
CA VAL A 114 -3.47 3.02 -24.14
C VAL A 114 -4.62 2.47 -23.30
N ASN A 115 -4.66 1.15 -23.15
CA ASN A 115 -5.63 0.44 -22.31
C ASN A 115 -4.88 -0.49 -21.35
N CYS A 116 -5.38 -0.60 -20.12
CA CYS A 116 -4.82 -1.47 -19.08
C CYS A 116 -5.87 -2.52 -18.71
N ILE A 117 -5.49 -3.80 -18.75
CA ILE A 117 -6.41 -4.91 -18.49
C ILE A 117 -5.84 -5.71 -17.33
N ALA A 118 -6.66 -5.91 -16.30
CA ALA A 118 -6.29 -6.66 -15.11
C ALA A 118 -7.26 -7.81 -14.87
N PRO A 119 -7.04 -8.95 -15.55
CA PRO A 119 -7.92 -10.09 -15.40
C PRO A 119 -7.77 -10.70 -13.99
N SER A 120 -8.82 -11.38 -13.54
CA SER A 120 -8.78 -12.22 -12.33
C SER A 120 -7.96 -13.49 -12.56
N CYS A 121 -8.11 -14.51 -11.73
CA CYS A 121 -7.51 -15.83 -11.97
C CYS A 121 -8.02 -16.40 -13.31
N ILE A 122 -7.11 -16.50 -14.28
CA ILE A 122 -7.34 -17.10 -15.60
C ILE A 122 -6.69 -18.47 -15.67
N LYS A 123 -7.43 -19.43 -16.22
CA LYS A 123 -6.94 -20.78 -16.48
C LYS A 123 -5.84 -20.74 -17.53
N THR A 124 -4.59 -20.77 -17.08
CA THR A 124 -3.40 -20.80 -17.95
C THR A 124 -2.48 -21.94 -17.52
N PRO A 125 -1.60 -22.45 -18.41
CA PRO A 125 -0.67 -23.52 -18.05
C PRO A 125 0.25 -23.20 -16.87
N LEU A 126 0.48 -21.92 -16.60
CA LEU A 126 1.22 -21.47 -15.41
C LEU A 126 0.41 -21.68 -14.12
N VAL A 127 -0.88 -21.39 -14.16
CA VAL A 127 -1.82 -21.54 -13.03
C VAL A 127 -2.18 -23.02 -12.83
N GLU A 128 -2.28 -23.81 -13.90
CA GLU A 128 -2.52 -25.26 -13.85
C GLU A 128 -1.42 -26.05 -13.12
N LYS A 129 -0.20 -25.53 -13.05
CA LYS A 129 0.87 -26.14 -12.23
C LYS A 129 0.76 -25.83 -10.74
N ILE A 130 -0.09 -24.87 -10.36
CA ILE A 130 -0.33 -24.44 -8.98
C ILE A 130 -1.64 -25.08 -8.44
N TYR A 131 -2.33 -25.87 -9.27
CA TYR A 131 -3.67 -26.41 -9.06
C TYR A 131 -3.77 -27.59 -8.06
N GLU A 132 -2.64 -28.08 -7.54
CA GLU A 132 -2.63 -29.10 -6.48
C GLU A 132 -3.02 -28.52 -5.11
N ASN A 133 -3.27 -27.21 -5.01
CA ASN A 133 -3.56 -26.50 -3.77
C ASN A 133 -5.04 -26.10 -3.66
N GLU A 134 -5.79 -26.73 -2.73
CA GLU A 134 -7.21 -26.47 -2.41
C GLU A 134 -7.54 -24.98 -2.20
N PHE A 135 -6.56 -24.19 -1.76
CA PHE A 135 -6.69 -22.75 -1.52
C PHE A 135 -7.07 -21.95 -2.78
N ILE A 136 -6.53 -22.31 -3.96
CA ILE A 136 -6.80 -21.59 -5.22
C ILE A 136 -8.20 -21.90 -5.74
N VAL A 137 -8.67 -23.14 -5.55
CA VAL A 137 -10.04 -23.55 -5.90
C VAL A 137 -11.05 -22.79 -5.04
N LYS A 138 -10.77 -22.64 -3.73
CA LYS A 138 -11.63 -21.91 -2.80
C LYS A 138 -11.70 -20.40 -3.12
N GLU A 139 -10.61 -19.79 -3.56
CA GLU A 139 -10.60 -18.40 -4.06
C GLU A 139 -11.29 -18.25 -5.42
N ALA A 140 -11.14 -19.19 -6.35
CA ALA A 140 -11.82 -19.20 -7.65
C ALA A 140 -13.35 -19.25 -7.50
N CYS A 141 -13.85 -19.97 -6.48
CA CYS A 141 -15.26 -20.07 -6.15
C CYS A 141 -15.84 -18.83 -5.44
N GLN A 142 -15.03 -17.81 -5.13
CA GLN A 142 -15.53 -16.51 -4.63
C GLN A 142 -15.88 -15.52 -5.76
N THR A 143 -15.70 -15.91 -7.02
CA THR A 143 -16.23 -15.15 -8.15
C THR A 143 -17.77 -15.30 -8.20
N PRO A 144 -18.56 -14.28 -8.56
CA PRO A 144 -20.01 -14.40 -8.77
C PRO A 144 -20.40 -15.48 -9.77
N LEU A 145 -19.51 -15.82 -10.71
CA LEU A 145 -19.71 -16.88 -11.71
C LEU A 145 -19.24 -18.26 -11.21
N GLY A 146 -18.66 -18.36 -10.01
CA GLY A 146 -18.24 -19.61 -9.38
C GLY A 146 -17.13 -20.37 -10.11
N ARG A 147 -16.43 -19.75 -11.07
CA ARG A 147 -15.40 -20.39 -11.90
C ARG A 147 -14.24 -19.45 -12.24
N LEU A 148 -13.13 -20.03 -12.69
CA LEU A 148 -12.04 -19.28 -13.32
C LEU A 148 -12.44 -18.70 -14.68
N GLY A 149 -11.77 -17.61 -15.07
CA GLY A 149 -11.86 -17.08 -16.42
C GLY A 149 -11.00 -17.87 -17.41
N GLU A 150 -11.37 -17.86 -18.67
CA GLU A 150 -10.61 -18.46 -19.77
C GLU A 150 -9.75 -17.40 -20.48
N PRO A 151 -8.57 -17.76 -21.03
CA PRO A 151 -7.72 -16.83 -21.78
C PRO A 151 -8.44 -16.11 -22.92
N GLN A 152 -9.38 -16.80 -23.58
CA GLN A 152 -10.19 -16.25 -24.68
C GLN A 152 -11.10 -15.11 -24.19
N GLU A 153 -11.62 -15.18 -22.95
CA GLU A 153 -12.46 -14.12 -22.39
C GLU A 153 -11.66 -12.81 -22.22
N VAL A 154 -10.37 -12.90 -21.90
CA VAL A 154 -9.46 -11.75 -21.86
C VAL A 154 -9.12 -11.27 -23.27
N ALA A 155 -8.87 -12.21 -24.19
CA ALA A 155 -8.53 -11.89 -25.58
C ALA A 155 -9.65 -11.12 -26.29
N SER A 156 -10.91 -11.53 -26.12
CA SER A 156 -12.06 -10.84 -26.73
C SER A 156 -12.20 -9.39 -26.23
N VAL A 157 -11.91 -9.15 -24.95
CA VAL A 157 -11.87 -7.78 -24.39
C VAL A 157 -10.75 -6.95 -25.00
N VAL A 158 -9.53 -7.51 -25.10
CA VAL A 158 -8.37 -6.85 -25.72
C VAL A 158 -8.70 -6.48 -27.17
N ALA A 159 -9.25 -7.43 -27.92
CA ALA A 159 -9.65 -7.26 -29.30
C ALA A 159 -10.69 -6.14 -29.45
N PHE A 160 -11.75 -6.14 -28.62
CA PHE A 160 -12.74 -5.07 -28.60
C PHE A 160 -12.11 -3.69 -28.40
N LEU A 161 -11.20 -3.55 -27.44
CA LEU A 161 -10.52 -2.28 -27.17
C LEU A 161 -9.59 -1.85 -28.31
N CYS A 162 -9.12 -2.79 -29.12
CA CYS A 162 -8.33 -2.52 -30.31
C CYS A 162 -9.18 -2.15 -31.54
N LEU A 163 -10.48 -2.47 -31.55
CA LEU A 163 -11.35 -2.20 -32.70
C LEU A 163 -11.62 -0.70 -32.89
N PRO A 164 -11.89 -0.26 -34.13
CA PRO A 164 -12.41 1.09 -34.40
C PRO A 164 -13.75 1.36 -33.69
N ALA A 165 -14.57 0.33 -33.45
CA ALA A 165 -15.80 0.45 -32.66
C ALA A 165 -15.57 1.02 -31.25
N ALA A 166 -14.41 0.76 -30.64
CA ALA A 166 -14.02 1.28 -29.34
C ALA A 166 -13.26 2.62 -29.45
N SER A 167 -13.44 3.40 -30.53
CA SER A 167 -12.64 4.62 -30.78
C SER A 167 -12.79 5.70 -29.71
N TYR A 168 -13.90 5.71 -28.98
CA TYR A 168 -14.14 6.63 -27.87
C TYR A 168 -13.78 6.05 -26.49
N VAL A 169 -13.32 4.79 -26.44
CA VAL A 169 -12.90 4.13 -25.21
C VAL A 169 -11.40 4.37 -25.02
N THR A 170 -11.08 5.34 -24.18
CA THR A 170 -9.71 5.62 -23.73
C THR A 170 -9.64 5.40 -22.22
N VAL A 171 -8.75 4.50 -21.80
CA VAL A 171 -8.55 4.09 -20.39
C VAL A 171 -9.79 3.39 -19.81
N LEU A 172 -10.01 2.14 -20.24
CA LEU A 172 -10.93 1.23 -19.57
C LEU A 172 -10.14 0.25 -18.72
N LEU A 173 -10.23 0.38 -17.39
CA LEU A 173 -9.88 -0.71 -16.50
C LEU A 173 -11.10 -1.61 -16.36
N LEU A 174 -11.00 -2.86 -16.80
CA LEU A 174 -11.97 -3.88 -16.40
C LEU A 174 -11.43 -4.50 -15.11
N PRO A 175 -11.96 -4.11 -13.93
CA PRO A 175 -11.62 -4.80 -12.70
C PRO A 175 -12.04 -6.28 -12.84
N PRO A 176 -11.37 -7.19 -12.12
CA PRO A 176 -11.78 -8.58 -12.12
C PRO A 176 -13.26 -8.67 -11.76
N LEU A 177 -14.01 -9.58 -12.39
CA LEU A 177 -15.43 -9.86 -12.07
C LEU A 177 -15.62 -10.40 -10.64
N THR A 178 -14.65 -10.23 -9.74
CA THR A 178 -14.60 -10.76 -8.38
C THR A 178 -14.83 -9.64 -7.39
N GLY A 179 -15.64 -9.89 -6.36
CA GLY A 179 -15.81 -8.96 -5.24
C GLY A 179 -14.46 -8.40 -4.75
N GLU A 180 -14.42 -7.07 -4.68
CA GLU A 180 -13.49 -6.07 -4.12
C GLU A 180 -12.00 -6.40 -3.80
N ARG A 181 -11.61 -7.63 -3.46
CA ARG A 181 -10.29 -7.94 -2.89
C ARG A 181 -9.09 -7.87 -3.86
N ARG A 182 -9.30 -7.77 -5.17
CA ARG A 182 -8.21 -7.72 -6.18
C ARG A 182 -8.16 -6.47 -7.06
N ALA A 183 -9.06 -5.51 -6.90
CA ALA A 183 -9.07 -4.25 -7.68
C ALA A 183 -7.84 -3.33 -7.43
N LEU A 184 -6.98 -3.73 -6.49
CA LEU A 184 -6.14 -2.83 -5.73
C LEU A 184 -4.68 -2.72 -6.21
N ALA A 185 -4.07 -3.84 -6.58
CA ALA A 185 -2.73 -3.85 -7.20
C ALA A 185 -2.74 -3.17 -8.59
N VAL A 186 -3.94 -3.03 -9.17
CA VAL A 186 -4.20 -2.56 -10.51
C VAL A 186 -4.33 -1.03 -10.55
N ASN A 187 -4.98 -0.43 -9.55
CA ASN A 187 -5.10 1.02 -9.41
C ASN A 187 -3.74 1.73 -9.25
N ASP A 188 -2.76 1.06 -8.64
CA ASP A 188 -1.39 1.57 -8.49
C ASP A 188 -0.59 1.53 -9.80
N ALA A 189 -0.85 0.55 -10.68
CA ALA A 189 -0.28 0.51 -12.03
C ALA A 189 -0.96 1.54 -12.96
N LEU A 190 -2.25 1.80 -12.78
CA LEU A 190 -3.03 2.81 -13.50
C LEU A 190 -2.52 4.24 -13.29
N ALA A 191 -2.17 4.61 -12.06
CA ALA A 191 -1.61 5.93 -11.76
C ALA A 191 -0.27 6.17 -12.50
N ARG A 192 0.50 5.10 -12.74
CA ARG A 192 1.80 5.15 -13.45
C ARG A 192 1.66 5.15 -14.98
N ALA A 193 0.63 4.51 -15.53
CA ALA A 193 0.42 4.38 -16.98
C ALA A 193 -0.31 5.58 -17.60
N SER A 194 -1.31 6.13 -16.90
CA SER A 194 -2.11 7.29 -17.36
C SER A 194 -1.24 8.54 -17.55
N ASP A 195 -0.24 8.72 -16.70
CA ASP A 195 0.58 9.93 -16.64
C ASP A 195 1.53 10.11 -17.84
N SER A 196 1.74 9.09 -18.68
CA SER A 196 2.70 9.16 -19.78
C SER A 196 2.08 9.26 -21.18
N ALA A 197 0.87 8.74 -21.38
CA ALA A 197 0.21 8.77 -22.69
C ALA A 197 -0.19 10.20 -23.13
N VAL A 198 -0.16 11.17 -22.21
CA VAL A 198 -0.64 12.55 -22.42
C VAL A 198 0.44 13.51 -22.99
N ARG A 199 1.73 13.12 -23.01
CA ARG A 199 2.88 14.05 -23.25
C ARG A 199 3.44 14.13 -24.69
N GLY A 200 2.60 14.16 -25.73
CA GLY A 200 3.03 14.30 -27.13
C GLY A 200 3.90 15.54 -27.45
N SER A 201 5.24 15.42 -27.43
CA SER A 201 6.20 16.48 -27.79
C SER A 201 7.26 15.99 -28.79
N ARG A 202 7.65 16.85 -29.75
CA ARG A 202 8.66 16.56 -30.80
C ARG A 202 10.07 16.32 -30.21
N ILE A 203 10.82 15.43 -30.86
CA ILE A 203 12.16 14.92 -30.47
C ILE A 203 13.26 15.85 -31.03
N PRO A 204 14.30 16.21 -30.25
CA PRO A 204 15.64 16.40 -30.77
C PRO A 204 16.49 15.11 -30.63
N ASP A 205 17.45 15.00 -31.53
CA ASP A 205 18.18 13.83 -32.03
C ASP A 205 18.83 12.85 -31.01
N LEU A 206 19.13 11.63 -31.51
CA LEU A 206 19.50 10.38 -30.83
C LEU A 206 20.81 10.37 -29.99
N GLY A 207 21.45 11.52 -29.74
CA GLY A 207 22.81 11.58 -29.19
C GLY A 207 22.96 12.05 -27.74
N THR A 208 21.96 12.69 -27.13
CA THR A 208 22.20 13.55 -25.95
C THR A 208 21.42 13.18 -24.68
N LEU A 209 20.84 11.98 -24.57
CA LEU A 209 19.94 11.61 -23.46
C LEU A 209 20.48 10.52 -22.51
N PHE A 210 21.78 10.55 -22.23
CA PHE A 210 22.43 9.74 -21.18
C PHE A 210 23.18 10.62 -20.16
N ALA A 211 22.52 11.64 -19.59
CA ALA A 211 22.97 12.31 -18.35
C ALA A 211 21.93 13.33 -17.85
N GLY A 212 21.27 13.03 -16.72
CA GLY A 212 20.78 14.03 -15.76
C GLY A 212 19.51 14.85 -16.07
N VAL A 213 18.86 15.27 -14.97
CA VAL A 213 17.83 16.32 -14.79
C VAL A 213 16.39 15.89 -15.14
N GLU A 214 15.50 15.64 -14.17
CA GLU A 214 14.79 16.56 -13.23
C GLU A 214 13.90 17.63 -13.91
N SER A 215 12.66 17.75 -13.42
CA SER A 215 11.72 18.88 -13.58
C SER A 215 11.17 19.23 -14.98
N THR A 216 9.88 18.93 -15.25
CA THR A 216 8.85 19.81 -15.90
C THR A 216 7.47 19.09 -15.84
N VAL A 217 6.67 19.28 -14.78
CA VAL A 217 5.51 20.19 -14.59
C VAL A 217 4.16 19.72 -15.19
N LEU A 218 3.26 19.46 -14.24
CA LEU A 218 1.80 19.69 -14.14
C LEU A 218 1.05 20.50 -15.23
N ASN A 219 -0.25 20.17 -15.31
CA ASN A 219 -1.44 20.97 -15.70
C ASN A 219 -1.82 21.13 -17.18
N ARG A 220 -3.05 20.68 -17.52
CA ARG A 220 -4.26 21.54 -17.61
C ARG A 220 -5.49 20.71 -17.14
N GLY A 221 -6.43 21.16 -16.32
CA GLY A 221 -7.06 22.48 -16.16
C GLY A 221 -6.16 23.71 -15.93
N LEU A 222 -6.43 24.74 -16.75
CA LEU A 222 -5.88 26.11 -16.88
C LEU A 222 -4.61 26.49 -16.06
N LEU A 223 -3.47 26.70 -16.76
CA LEU A 223 -2.74 27.98 -17.00
C LEU A 223 -2.17 28.57 -15.68
N ILE A 224 -0.86 28.75 -15.44
CA ILE A 224 0.23 29.34 -16.25
C ILE A 224 1.59 28.69 -15.83
N ASN A 225 2.57 28.65 -16.74
CA ASN A 225 3.96 28.16 -16.57
C ASN A 225 4.70 28.67 -15.31
N PRO A 226 5.64 27.89 -14.76
CA PRO A 226 6.86 28.47 -14.21
C PRO A 226 8.14 27.94 -14.89
N VAL A 227 8.84 28.94 -15.42
CA VAL A 227 10.29 29.12 -15.60
C VAL A 227 11.22 28.09 -14.95
N LYS A 228 12.22 27.68 -15.74
CA LYS A 228 13.47 27.00 -15.37
C LYS A 228 14.18 27.69 -14.18
N HIS A 229 14.92 26.88 -13.42
CA HIS A 229 15.87 27.25 -12.36
C HIS A 229 15.29 27.61 -10.99
N PHE A 230 15.39 26.67 -10.06
CA PHE A 230 15.55 26.97 -8.63
C PHE A 230 16.95 26.50 -8.19
N SER A 231 17.94 27.34 -8.48
CA SER A 231 19.15 27.43 -7.68
C SER A 231 19.39 28.91 -7.41
N GLU A 232 19.59 29.24 -6.13
CA GLU A 232 20.12 30.51 -5.64
C GLU A 232 19.20 31.74 -5.80
N HIS A 233 18.47 32.08 -4.73
CA HIS A 233 18.47 33.39 -4.07
C HIS A 233 17.29 33.49 -3.08
N LEU A 234 17.59 33.48 -1.78
CA LEU A 234 16.77 34.21 -0.81
C LEU A 234 16.86 35.70 -1.13
N PRO A 235 15.77 36.46 -0.89
CA PRO A 235 15.84 37.39 0.23
C PRO A 235 14.59 37.34 1.13
N CYS A 236 14.83 37.77 2.36
CA CYS A 236 13.90 38.06 3.44
C CYS A 236 12.45 38.37 3.02
N ILE A 237 11.49 37.67 3.62
CA ILE A 237 10.32 38.26 4.30
C ILE A 237 9.95 37.32 5.45
N ALA A 238 10.34 37.73 6.65
CA ALA A 238 9.65 37.37 7.86
C ALA A 238 8.46 38.33 7.97
N GLU A 239 7.26 37.88 7.63
CA GLU A 239 5.96 38.34 8.15
C GLU A 239 4.82 37.65 7.40
N MET A 240 3.74 37.35 8.13
CA MET A 240 2.41 36.90 7.65
C MET A 240 2.12 35.39 7.55
N LYS A 241 1.91 34.75 8.71
CA LYS A 241 0.57 34.40 9.25
C LYS A 241 0.78 33.51 10.48
N GLN A 242 0.93 34.12 11.66
CA GLN A 242 0.61 33.41 12.89
C GLN A 242 -0.90 33.20 12.91
N LEU A 243 -1.37 31.98 12.66
CA LEU A 243 -2.67 31.53 13.15
C LEU A 243 -2.59 31.41 14.68
N LYS A 244 -2.49 32.55 15.38
CA LYS A 244 -2.86 32.66 16.80
C LYS A 244 -4.38 32.78 16.88
N GLY A 245 -5.05 31.67 16.59
CA GLY A 245 -6.38 31.39 17.13
C GLY A 245 -6.19 30.69 18.47
N SER A 246 -6.42 31.40 19.56
CA SER A 246 -6.36 30.92 20.93
C SER A 246 -7.41 29.82 21.18
N SER A 247 -7.03 28.57 20.93
CA SER A 247 -7.48 27.42 21.71
C SER A 247 -6.24 26.55 21.92
N LYS A 248 -5.78 26.39 23.17
CA LYS A 248 -4.78 25.36 23.49
C LYS A 248 -5.46 24.00 23.28
N THR A 249 -5.50 23.51 22.05
CA THR A 249 -6.01 22.17 21.77
C THR A 249 -4.97 21.16 22.27
N VAL A 250 -5.24 20.63 23.46
CA VAL A 250 -4.31 19.83 24.28
C VAL A 250 -4.06 18.49 23.60
N ALA A 251 -2.80 18.11 23.37
CA ALA A 251 -2.41 16.77 22.94
C ALA A 251 -3.08 15.69 23.81
N LEU A 252 -3.20 14.44 23.31
CA LEU A 252 -3.74 13.35 24.13
C LEU A 252 -3.02 13.26 25.48
N SER A 253 -3.78 12.97 26.54
CA SER A 253 -3.21 12.68 27.85
C SER A 253 -2.34 11.42 27.79
N VAL A 254 -1.43 11.26 28.76
CA VAL A 254 -0.57 10.07 28.82
C VAL A 254 -1.41 8.79 28.96
N ALA A 255 -2.49 8.84 29.76
CA ALA A 255 -3.43 7.73 29.90
C ALA A 255 -4.15 7.39 28.58
N GLU A 256 -4.55 8.40 27.78
CA GLU A 256 -5.14 8.19 26.45
C GLU A 256 -4.17 7.48 25.50
N ARG A 257 -2.91 7.91 25.47
CA ARG A 257 -1.86 7.28 24.66
C ARG A 257 -1.64 5.83 25.07
N CYS A 258 -1.60 5.54 26.36
CA CYS A 258 -1.50 4.17 26.87
C CYS A 258 -2.64 3.29 26.39
N ARG A 259 -3.89 3.75 26.52
CA ARG A 259 -5.05 2.98 26.07
C ARG A 259 -5.00 2.68 24.58
N ASN A 260 -4.59 3.65 23.77
CA ASN A 260 -4.45 3.46 22.32
C ASN A 260 -3.35 2.44 21.98
N ILE A 261 -2.21 2.46 22.66
CA ILE A 261 -1.15 1.45 22.47
C ILE A 261 -1.64 0.05 22.87
N LEU A 262 -2.29 -0.07 24.03
CA LEU A 262 -2.80 -1.36 24.51
C LEU A 262 -3.92 -1.92 23.63
N ALA A 263 -4.77 -1.06 23.05
CA ALA A 263 -5.88 -1.47 22.20
C ALA A 263 -5.47 -1.79 20.75
N SER A 264 -4.47 -1.08 20.20
CA SER A 264 -4.01 -1.24 18.81
C SER A 264 -3.14 -2.49 18.60
N ASN A 265 -2.63 -3.10 19.66
CA ASN A 265 -1.72 -4.23 19.58
C ASN A 265 -2.41 -5.57 19.89
N TRP A 266 -1.73 -6.67 19.58
CA TRP A 266 -2.14 -8.06 19.78
C TRP A 266 -1.01 -8.93 20.35
N GLN A 267 0.22 -8.41 20.45
CA GLN A 267 1.37 -9.07 21.06
C GLN A 267 1.95 -8.26 22.21
N ALA A 268 2.42 -8.95 23.24
CA ALA A 268 3.16 -8.37 24.35
C ALA A 268 4.41 -9.19 24.65
N HIS A 269 5.42 -8.57 25.27
CA HIS A 269 6.50 -9.33 25.92
C HIS A 269 6.11 -9.54 27.38
N LEU A 270 5.93 -10.79 27.77
CA LEU A 270 5.56 -11.18 29.13
C LEU A 270 6.81 -11.63 29.89
N ASN A 271 6.91 -11.21 31.14
CA ASN A 271 7.96 -11.58 32.07
C ASN A 271 7.32 -12.28 33.27
N THR A 272 7.77 -13.48 33.58
CA THR A 272 7.37 -14.27 34.76
C THR A 272 8.59 -14.70 35.56
N ILE A 273 8.42 -14.94 36.85
CA ILE A 273 9.48 -15.50 37.70
C ILE A 273 9.58 -17.00 37.44
N LYS A 274 10.78 -17.52 37.21
CA LYS A 274 11.01 -18.95 36.96
C LYS A 274 10.67 -19.78 38.21
N ALA A 275 10.11 -20.96 38.00
CA ALA A 275 9.79 -21.93 39.05
C ALA A 275 10.95 -22.26 40.02
N ASP A 276 12.18 -22.27 39.52
CA ASP A 276 13.41 -22.62 40.25
C ASP A 276 14.15 -21.41 40.85
N ALA A 277 13.53 -20.23 40.79
CA ALA A 277 14.09 -18.97 41.26
C ALA A 277 14.47 -19.01 42.74
N LYS A 278 15.67 -18.54 43.07
CA LYS A 278 16.11 -18.29 44.46
C LYS A 278 16.15 -16.80 44.82
N GLY A 279 15.70 -15.92 43.92
CA GLY A 279 15.46 -14.50 44.18
C GLY A 279 16.39 -13.52 43.48
N SER A 280 17.02 -13.90 42.36
CA SER A 280 17.90 -13.04 41.56
C SER A 280 17.22 -12.51 40.29
N LYS A 281 17.81 -11.51 39.61
CA LYS A 281 17.34 -11.03 38.29
C LYS A 281 17.52 -12.05 37.16
N GLU A 282 18.36 -13.08 37.34
CA GLU A 282 18.57 -14.16 36.36
C GLU A 282 17.41 -15.17 36.34
N ASP A 283 16.48 -15.00 37.28
CA ASP A 283 15.32 -15.85 37.48
C ASP A 283 14.08 -15.39 36.70
N ILE A 284 14.20 -14.42 35.79
CA ILE A 284 13.08 -13.93 34.96
C ILE A 284 13.07 -14.69 33.64
N TYR A 285 11.90 -15.22 33.27
CA TYR A 285 11.62 -15.77 31.95
C TYR A 285 10.81 -14.77 31.13
N THR A 286 11.30 -14.46 29.92
CA THR A 286 10.68 -13.49 29.01
C THR A 286 10.38 -14.15 27.67
N SER A 287 9.13 -14.05 27.20
CA SER A 287 8.76 -14.46 25.85
C SER A 287 7.69 -13.55 25.26
N LYS A 288 7.35 -13.76 23.98
CA LYS A 288 6.24 -13.07 23.33
C LYS A 288 4.97 -13.88 23.53
N VAL A 289 3.91 -13.19 23.94
CA VAL A 289 2.58 -13.77 24.12
C VAL A 289 1.55 -13.01 23.31
N HIS A 290 0.47 -13.68 22.96
CA HIS A 290 -0.67 -13.05 22.32
C HIS A 290 -1.63 -12.50 23.38
N TYR A 291 -2.22 -11.34 23.12
CA TYR A 291 -3.16 -10.74 24.07
C TYR A 291 -4.23 -9.91 23.37
N MET A 292 -5.33 -9.67 24.10
CA MET A 292 -6.38 -8.74 23.74
C MET A 292 -6.67 -7.84 24.95
N PHE A 293 -6.68 -6.53 24.73
CA PHE A 293 -7.13 -5.56 25.73
C PHE A 293 -8.62 -5.25 25.54
N ARG A 294 -9.46 -5.60 26.51
CA ARG A 294 -10.91 -5.32 26.43
C ARG A 294 -11.46 -4.89 27.78
N LYS A 295 -12.18 -3.76 27.80
CA LYS A 295 -12.78 -3.15 29.01
C LYS A 295 -11.74 -2.96 30.14
N GLY A 296 -10.56 -2.45 29.79
CA GLY A 296 -9.49 -2.18 30.75
C GLY A 296 -8.68 -3.39 31.22
N LYS A 297 -8.96 -4.58 30.67
CA LYS A 297 -8.35 -5.83 31.13
C LYS A 297 -7.61 -6.52 29.97
N PRO A 298 -6.32 -6.85 30.13
CA PRO A 298 -5.60 -7.72 29.21
C PRO A 298 -5.99 -9.19 29.45
N TYR A 299 -6.38 -9.87 28.38
CA TYR A 299 -6.52 -11.33 28.32
C TYR A 299 -5.39 -11.88 27.47
N ILE A 300 -4.68 -12.88 27.96
CA ILE A 300 -3.43 -13.38 27.39
C ILE A 300 -3.61 -14.84 27.00
N TRP A 301 -3.16 -15.20 25.79
CA TRP A 301 -3.10 -16.55 25.29
C TRP A 301 -1.63 -17.01 25.29
N ILE A 302 -1.36 -18.06 26.05
CA ILE A 302 -0.03 -18.63 26.23
C ILE A 302 -0.05 -20.06 25.67
N PRO A 303 0.85 -20.42 24.74
CA PRO A 303 0.92 -21.79 24.22
C PRO A 303 1.08 -22.80 25.36
N GLU A 304 0.40 -23.94 25.32
CA GLU A 304 0.41 -24.92 26.43
C GLU A 304 1.83 -25.38 26.83
N GLY A 305 2.75 -25.49 25.86
CA GLY A 305 4.14 -25.89 26.09
C GLY A 305 5.07 -24.80 26.62
N ASP A 306 4.58 -23.58 26.84
CA ASP A 306 5.39 -22.44 27.28
C ASP A 306 5.64 -22.45 28.80
N LEU A 307 6.85 -22.03 29.23
CA LEU A 307 7.24 -21.99 30.65
C LEU A 307 6.42 -20.99 31.46
N HIS A 308 5.81 -19.98 30.84
CA HIS A 308 4.92 -19.06 31.53
C HIS A 308 3.78 -19.78 32.24
N ASN A 309 3.27 -20.90 31.70
CA ASN A 309 2.18 -21.66 32.32
C ASN A 309 2.61 -22.26 33.67
N THR A 310 3.80 -22.87 33.72
CA THR A 310 4.35 -23.45 34.94
C THR A 310 4.74 -22.37 35.94
N ASN A 311 5.35 -21.29 35.47
CA ASN A 311 5.78 -20.17 36.31
C ASN A 311 4.59 -19.50 37.00
N ALA A 312 3.51 -19.21 36.25
CA ALA A 312 2.31 -18.55 36.78
C ALA A 312 1.56 -19.38 37.82
N ILE A 313 1.71 -20.72 37.83
CA ILE A 313 1.13 -21.59 38.86
C ILE A 313 1.86 -21.44 40.20
N ILE A 314 3.17 -21.18 40.17
CA ILE A 314 4.02 -21.09 41.36
C ILE A 314 4.04 -19.66 41.91
N ASP A 315 4.16 -18.68 41.01
CA ASP A 315 4.16 -17.27 41.33
C ASP A 315 3.34 -16.53 40.27
N GLU A 316 2.18 -16.02 40.67
CA GLU A 316 1.27 -15.31 39.78
C GLU A 316 1.82 -13.96 39.31
N ARG A 317 2.85 -13.42 39.98
CA ARG A 317 3.39 -12.10 39.67
C ARG A 317 4.07 -12.08 38.32
N ALA A 318 3.69 -11.10 37.52
CA ALA A 318 4.20 -10.90 36.19
C ALA A 318 4.33 -9.42 35.82
N SER A 319 5.12 -9.15 34.79
CA SER A 319 5.10 -7.86 34.11
C SER A 319 4.99 -8.07 32.61
N MET A 320 4.29 -7.18 31.92
CA MET A 320 4.21 -7.21 30.47
C MET A 320 4.56 -5.86 29.88
N SER A 321 5.15 -5.86 28.68
CA SER A 321 5.42 -4.65 27.92
C SER A 321 4.81 -4.70 26.52
N VAL A 322 4.15 -3.61 26.15
CA VAL A 322 3.47 -3.45 24.86
C VAL A 322 4.01 -2.19 24.19
N SER A 323 4.62 -2.33 23.03
CA SER A 323 5.10 -1.19 22.24
C SER A 323 4.02 -0.67 21.29
N SER A 324 4.07 0.60 20.95
CA SER A 324 3.29 1.16 19.84
C SER A 324 3.58 0.39 18.56
N THR A 325 2.55 0.11 17.77
CA THR A 325 2.69 -0.50 16.45
C THR A 325 3.39 0.49 15.52
N VAL A 326 4.44 0.03 14.84
CA VAL A 326 5.22 0.84 13.90
C VAL A 326 5.54 -0.05 12.69
N PRO A 327 5.16 0.35 11.47
CA PRO A 327 5.44 -0.42 10.27
C PRO A 327 6.94 -0.69 10.10
N GLY A 328 7.29 -1.86 9.56
CA GLY A 328 8.68 -2.32 9.45
C GLY A 328 9.67 -1.32 8.84
N PRO A 329 9.38 -0.68 7.69
CA PRO A 329 10.27 0.32 7.09
C PRO A 329 10.52 1.52 8.02
N LEU A 330 9.50 1.98 8.74
CA LEU A 330 9.59 3.10 9.67
C LEU A 330 10.38 2.72 10.93
N LEU A 331 10.25 1.49 11.42
CA LEU A 331 11.01 0.99 12.57
C LEU A 331 12.53 1.01 12.31
N ASN A 332 12.95 0.65 11.09
CA ASN A 332 14.37 0.71 10.70
C ASN A 332 14.91 2.15 10.72
N LEU A 333 14.10 3.10 10.26
CA LEU A 333 14.44 4.52 10.32
C LEU A 333 14.56 5.00 11.77
N LEU A 334 13.57 4.69 12.63
CA LEU A 334 13.61 5.07 14.05
C LEU A 334 14.88 4.55 14.75
N ARG A 335 15.26 3.29 14.47
CA ARG A 335 16.51 2.71 14.98
C ARG A 335 17.75 3.49 14.52
N SER A 336 17.78 3.94 13.26
CA SER A 336 18.91 4.72 12.72
C SER A 336 19.08 6.08 13.40
N ILE A 337 17.99 6.70 13.86
CA ILE A 337 17.99 7.96 14.60
C ILE A 337 18.00 7.76 16.12
N ARG A 338 18.27 6.53 16.60
CA ARG A 338 18.29 6.14 18.03
C ARG A 338 17.00 6.46 18.77
N LYS A 339 15.87 6.50 18.08
CA LYS A 339 14.55 6.67 18.67
C LYS A 339 13.87 5.31 18.81
N LEU A 340 13.20 5.09 19.93
CA LEU A 340 12.42 3.87 20.16
C LEU A 340 10.92 4.20 20.10
N PRO A 341 10.08 3.25 19.66
CA PRO A 341 8.64 3.40 19.78
C PRO A 341 8.24 3.56 21.26
N PRO A 342 7.29 4.44 21.58
CA PRO A 342 6.70 4.49 22.91
C PRO A 342 6.13 3.13 23.30
N ARG A 343 6.16 2.81 24.59
CA ARG A 343 5.68 1.53 25.11
C ARG A 343 5.00 1.69 26.45
N VAL A 344 4.09 0.76 26.77
CA VAL A 344 3.41 0.66 28.05
C VAL A 344 4.00 -0.53 28.80
N ALA A 345 4.42 -0.30 30.04
CA ALA A 345 4.83 -1.34 30.97
C ALA A 345 3.73 -1.55 32.01
N LEU A 346 3.28 -2.80 32.17
CA LEU A 346 2.30 -3.20 33.16
C LEU A 346 2.96 -4.18 34.13
N ALA A 347 2.70 -4.02 35.42
CA ALA A 347 3.03 -5.03 36.43
C ALA A 347 1.74 -5.44 37.15
N GLY A 348 1.64 -6.72 37.50
CA GLY A 348 0.39 -7.31 37.94
C GLY A 348 0.47 -8.80 38.13
N ASP A 349 -0.69 -9.45 38.16
CA ASP A 349 -0.82 -10.87 38.45
C ASP A 349 -1.52 -11.63 37.30
N LEU A 350 -1.03 -12.82 36.96
CA LEU A 350 -1.57 -13.71 35.93
C LEU A 350 -2.56 -14.70 36.54
N ILE A 351 -3.85 -14.44 36.34
CA ILE A 351 -4.93 -15.28 36.88
C ILE A 351 -5.42 -16.23 35.79
N ALA A 352 -5.25 -17.53 36.02
CA ALA A 352 -5.77 -18.57 35.12
C ALA A 352 -7.30 -18.52 35.03
N MET A 353 -7.84 -18.68 33.82
CA MET A 353 -9.28 -18.62 33.57
C MET A 353 -9.91 -20.02 33.51
N ASN A 354 -11.16 -20.15 33.96
CA ASN A 354 -11.93 -21.37 33.77
C ASN A 354 -12.56 -21.43 32.37
N GLU A 355 -12.88 -22.64 31.90
CA GLU A 355 -13.38 -22.88 30.54
C GLU A 355 -14.58 -22.01 30.15
N GLU A 356 -15.55 -21.82 31.06
CA GLU A 356 -16.71 -20.95 30.79
C GLU A 356 -16.32 -19.50 30.51
N LYS A 357 -15.37 -18.93 31.28
CA LYS A 357 -14.92 -17.55 31.05
C LYS A 357 -14.04 -17.48 29.80
N VAL A 358 -13.25 -18.52 29.50
CA VAL A 358 -12.46 -18.60 28.26
C VAL A 358 -13.37 -18.53 27.04
N HIS A 359 -14.47 -19.27 27.04
CA HIS A 359 -15.45 -19.21 25.95
C HIS A 359 -16.01 -17.79 25.76
N ARG A 360 -16.36 -17.09 26.84
CA ARG A 360 -16.84 -15.69 26.76
C ARG A 360 -15.78 -14.73 26.22
N VAL A 361 -14.52 -14.92 26.59
CA VAL A 361 -13.41 -14.10 26.08
C VAL A 361 -13.16 -14.38 24.59
N ALA A 362 -13.25 -15.64 24.16
CA ALA A 362 -13.13 -16.02 22.75
C ALA A 362 -14.28 -15.44 21.89
N GLU A 363 -15.52 -15.46 22.39
CA GLU A 363 -16.65 -14.76 21.74
C GLU A 363 -16.41 -13.24 21.67
N SER A 364 -15.85 -12.66 22.73
CA SER A 364 -15.40 -11.27 22.73
C SER A 364 -14.33 -10.99 21.66
N LEU A 365 -13.42 -11.92 21.44
CA LEU A 365 -12.39 -11.80 20.40
C LEU A 365 -13.04 -11.85 19.01
N ARG A 366 -13.98 -12.78 18.78
CA ARG A 366 -14.76 -12.90 17.53
C ARG A 366 -15.53 -11.62 17.20
N GLU A 367 -16.21 -11.03 18.18
CA GLU A 367 -16.90 -9.75 18.04
C GLU A 367 -15.95 -8.62 17.61
N SER A 368 -14.75 -8.55 18.20
CA SER A 368 -13.75 -7.53 17.85
C SER A 368 -13.28 -7.69 16.40
N ILE A 369 -13.04 -8.93 15.96
CA ILE A 369 -12.65 -9.24 14.58
C ILE A 369 -13.74 -8.84 13.59
N LEU A 370 -14.99 -9.22 13.87
CA LEU A 370 -16.14 -8.90 13.01
C LEU A 370 -16.36 -7.39 12.93
N MET A 371 -16.20 -6.66 14.05
CA MET A 371 -16.28 -5.20 14.08
C MET A 371 -15.21 -4.56 13.19
N GLU A 372 -13.94 -4.96 13.33
CA GLU A 372 -12.83 -4.46 12.51
C GLU A 372 -13.04 -4.77 11.01
N TYR A 373 -13.49 -5.99 10.70
CA TYR A 373 -13.79 -6.40 9.33
C TYR A 373 -14.94 -5.59 8.72
N ASN A 374 -16.03 -5.39 9.47
CA ASN A 374 -17.18 -4.61 9.02
C ASN A 374 -16.79 -3.16 8.70
N ILE A 375 -16.01 -2.51 9.59
CA ILE A 375 -15.50 -1.15 9.36
C ILE A 375 -14.66 -1.12 8.08
N ALA A 376 -13.74 -2.07 7.89
CA ALA A 376 -12.91 -2.12 6.68
C ALA A 376 -13.70 -2.40 5.40
N SER A 377 -14.73 -3.25 5.47
CA SER A 377 -15.56 -3.64 4.31
C SER A 377 -16.55 -2.55 3.87
N GLN A 378 -16.98 -1.69 4.80
CA GLN A 378 -17.88 -0.57 4.52
C GLN A 378 -17.13 0.74 4.30
N ALA A 379 -15.79 0.68 4.30
CA ALA A 379 -14.93 1.85 4.18
C ALA A 379 -15.09 2.51 2.80
N SER A 380 -15.15 3.84 2.81
CA SER A 380 -15.16 4.66 1.60
C SER A 380 -13.95 4.38 0.72
N TYR A 381 -14.02 4.79 -0.55
CA TYR A 381 -12.89 4.65 -1.47
C TYR A 381 -11.60 5.31 -0.93
N THR A 382 -11.73 6.44 -0.24
CA THR A 382 -10.59 7.17 0.34
C THR A 382 -9.89 6.32 1.40
N VAL A 383 -10.64 5.79 2.36
CA VAL A 383 -10.09 4.92 3.42
C VAL A 383 -9.57 3.62 2.84
N SER A 384 -10.36 2.97 1.99
CA SER A 384 -10.00 1.72 1.33
C SER A 384 -8.70 1.87 0.55
N SER A 385 -8.54 2.94 -0.23
CA SER A 385 -7.30 3.26 -0.97
C SER A 385 -6.09 3.37 -0.04
N VAL A 386 -6.26 3.98 1.14
CA VAL A 386 -5.19 4.12 2.12
C VAL A 386 -4.78 2.77 2.70
N LEU A 387 -5.72 2.03 3.29
CA LEU A 387 -5.47 0.75 3.96
C LEU A 387 -4.85 -0.28 3.03
N SER A 388 -5.26 -0.20 1.78
CA SER A 388 -4.83 -1.04 0.68
C SER A 388 -3.42 -0.79 0.17
N SER A 389 -2.91 0.41 0.37
CA SER A 389 -1.55 0.78 -0.01
C SER A 389 -0.51 0.30 1.00
N ALA A 390 -0.95 -0.24 2.14
CA ALA A 390 -0.06 -0.84 3.12
C ALA A 390 0.67 -2.04 2.47
N GLY A 391 1.93 -2.23 2.84
CA GLY A 391 2.76 -3.30 2.33
C GLY A 391 2.18 -4.68 2.69
N VAL A 392 2.49 -5.67 1.86
CA VAL A 392 2.01 -7.07 2.01
C VAL A 392 2.36 -7.67 3.38
N ASN A 393 3.42 -7.17 4.02
CA ASN A 393 3.88 -7.63 5.34
C ASN A 393 3.16 -6.93 6.51
N CYS A 394 2.33 -5.90 6.25
CA CYS A 394 1.55 -5.19 7.24
C CYS A 394 0.20 -5.90 7.46
N ARG A 395 0.22 -6.98 8.24
CA ARG A 395 -1.00 -7.74 8.59
C ARG A 395 -1.92 -6.93 9.50
N ALA A 396 -3.23 -7.05 9.31
CA ALA A 396 -4.19 -6.43 10.23
C ALA A 396 -4.19 -7.12 11.60
N ARG A 397 -4.51 -6.38 12.65
CA ARG A 397 -4.68 -6.93 14.00
C ARG A 397 -5.69 -8.08 14.02
N CYS A 398 -6.84 -7.91 13.38
CA CYS A 398 -7.88 -8.92 13.25
C CYS A 398 -7.42 -10.21 12.54
N GLU A 399 -6.52 -10.11 11.55
CA GLU A 399 -5.94 -11.29 10.88
C GLU A 399 -5.13 -12.15 11.85
N ASN A 400 -4.37 -11.51 12.75
CA ASN A 400 -3.61 -12.21 13.78
C ASN A 400 -4.51 -12.80 14.87
N PHE A 401 -5.65 -12.17 15.17
CA PHE A 401 -6.62 -12.72 16.11
C PHE A 401 -7.38 -13.95 15.58
N LEU A 402 -7.59 -14.04 14.27
CA LEU A 402 -8.16 -15.25 13.66
C LEU A 402 -7.27 -16.47 13.90
N GLU A 403 -5.95 -16.30 13.79
CA GLU A 403 -4.96 -17.36 14.05
C GLU A 403 -5.06 -17.88 15.49
N ILE A 404 -5.24 -16.99 16.47
CA ILE A 404 -5.44 -17.36 17.89
C ILE A 404 -6.75 -18.16 18.08
N LEU A 405 -7.83 -17.79 17.38
CA LEU A 405 -9.13 -18.45 17.52
C LEU A 405 -9.14 -19.85 16.90
N ASP A 406 -8.55 -19.99 15.71
CA ASP A 406 -8.47 -21.26 14.99
C ASP A 406 -7.65 -22.30 15.77
N GLU A 407 -6.63 -21.83 16.49
CA GLU A 407 -5.76 -22.66 17.32
C GLU A 407 -6.11 -22.66 18.81
N SER A 408 -7.31 -22.19 19.19
CA SER A 408 -7.69 -21.94 20.59
C SER A 408 -7.49 -23.12 21.57
N SER A 409 -7.52 -24.37 21.08
CA SER A 409 -7.23 -25.57 21.88
C SER A 409 -5.76 -25.76 22.26
N LYS A 410 -4.84 -24.98 21.69
CA LYS A 410 -3.39 -25.04 21.95
C LYS A 410 -2.91 -24.00 22.97
N TYR A 411 -3.81 -23.20 23.53
CA TYR A 411 -3.48 -22.07 24.39
C TYR A 411 -4.16 -22.16 25.76
N ALA A 412 -3.38 -21.94 26.80
CA ALA A 412 -3.89 -21.57 28.11
C ALA A 412 -4.22 -20.07 28.14
N VAL A 413 -5.37 -19.72 28.73
CA VAL A 413 -5.87 -18.34 28.75
C VAL A 413 -5.85 -17.77 30.15
N TYR A 414 -5.22 -16.60 30.27
CA TYR A 414 -5.03 -15.88 31.52
C TYR A 414 -5.67 -14.50 31.45
N LYS A 415 -6.15 -14.02 32.59
CA LYS A 415 -6.50 -12.63 32.83
C LYS A 415 -5.34 -11.98 33.55
N PHE A 416 -4.84 -10.85 33.05
CA PHE A 416 -3.81 -10.07 33.73
C PHE A 416 -4.46 -8.98 34.59
N ASP A 417 -4.31 -9.08 35.92
CA ASP A 417 -4.79 -8.04 36.83
C ASP A 417 -3.68 -7.02 37.06
N ILE A 418 -3.91 -5.80 36.59
CA ILE A 418 -2.92 -4.71 36.58
C ILE A 418 -2.85 -4.09 37.98
N ASN A 419 -1.65 -4.08 38.56
CA ASN A 419 -1.35 -3.43 39.83
C ASN A 419 -0.64 -2.08 39.63
N SER A 420 0.18 -1.96 38.59
CA SER A 420 0.77 -0.69 38.19
C SER A 420 0.95 -0.59 36.68
N CYS A 421 0.96 0.64 36.18
CA CYS A 421 1.12 0.97 34.76
C CYS A 421 2.05 2.16 34.60
N SER A 422 3.02 2.05 33.70
CA SER A 422 3.92 3.14 33.34
C SER A 422 3.97 3.31 31.83
N TYR A 423 3.77 4.53 31.35
CA TYR A 423 4.04 4.92 29.97
C TYR A 423 5.52 5.25 29.81
N ILE A 424 6.16 4.71 28.78
CA ILE A 424 7.54 5.03 28.42
C ILE A 424 7.51 5.71 27.05
N ASP A 425 7.92 6.97 27.00
CA ASP A 425 7.95 7.75 25.76
C ASP A 425 9.12 7.32 24.85
N GLY A 426 9.15 7.86 23.63
CA GLY A 426 10.19 7.52 22.64
C GLY A 426 11.59 8.06 22.96
N SER A 427 11.72 8.94 23.96
CA SER A 427 12.99 9.41 24.53
C SER A 427 13.44 8.63 25.76
N GLY A 428 12.61 7.69 26.25
CA GLY A 428 12.88 6.90 27.45
C GLY A 428 12.38 7.52 28.75
N GLY A 429 11.63 8.62 28.70
CA GLY A 429 10.92 9.17 29.86
C GLY A 429 9.82 8.24 30.33
N ALA A 430 9.79 7.93 31.62
CA ALA A 430 8.79 7.08 32.24
C ALA A 430 7.77 7.92 33.02
N HIS A 431 6.49 7.60 32.85
CA HIS A 431 5.36 8.27 33.48
C HIS A 431 4.44 7.23 34.10
N ASP A 432 4.40 7.19 35.43
CA ASP A 432 3.51 6.30 36.16
C ASP A 432 2.07 6.81 36.09
N LEU A 433 1.14 5.87 35.94
CA LEU A 433 -0.28 6.15 35.72
C LEU A 433 -1.14 5.45 36.77
N ASP A 434 -2.27 6.08 37.06
CA ASP A 434 -3.35 5.42 37.79
C ASP A 434 -3.95 4.31 36.91
N VAL A 435 -4.05 3.11 37.49
CA VAL A 435 -4.60 1.93 36.82
C VAL A 435 -6.06 2.17 36.44
N GLU A 436 -6.83 2.94 37.23
CA GLU A 436 -8.23 3.23 36.93
C GLU A 436 -8.39 4.06 35.65
N GLU A 437 -7.48 5.01 35.40
CA GLU A 437 -7.50 5.81 34.18
C GLU A 437 -7.20 4.98 32.93
N VAL A 438 -6.29 4.00 33.04
CA VAL A 438 -5.92 3.10 31.93
C VAL A 438 -7.00 2.05 31.69
N ALA A 439 -7.69 1.62 32.76
CA ALA A 439 -8.78 0.65 32.69
C ALA A 439 -10.08 1.21 32.07
N ALA A 440 -10.18 2.52 31.89
CA ALA A 440 -11.34 3.15 31.28
C ALA A 440 -11.59 2.63 29.84
N PRO A 441 -12.86 2.32 29.45
CA PRO A 441 -13.18 1.68 28.16
C PRO A 441 -13.10 2.60 26.92
N LYS A 442 -12.25 3.63 26.93
CA LYS A 442 -12.18 4.71 25.93
C LYS A 442 -10.88 4.67 25.13
N ALA A 443 -10.63 3.59 24.39
CA ALA A 443 -9.63 3.61 23.33
C ALA A 443 -10.28 4.13 22.04
N ASP A 444 -9.55 4.90 21.26
CA ASP A 444 -10.09 5.51 20.03
C ASP A 444 -10.26 4.43 18.95
N GLN A 445 -11.38 4.41 18.21
CA GLN A 445 -11.60 3.38 17.17
C GLN A 445 -10.54 3.44 16.05
N ILE A 446 -10.04 4.64 15.76
CA ILE A 446 -8.94 4.85 14.82
C ILE A 446 -7.66 4.09 15.22
N SER A 447 -7.44 3.84 16.52
CA SER A 447 -6.25 3.15 17.01
C SER A 447 -6.13 1.72 16.47
N LEU A 448 -7.26 1.08 16.17
CA LEU A 448 -7.31 -0.28 15.60
C LEU A 448 -6.69 -0.35 14.20
N PHE A 449 -6.66 0.77 13.48
CA PHE A 449 -6.18 0.85 12.09
C PHE A 449 -4.85 1.61 11.96
N THR A 450 -4.26 2.09 13.06
CA THR A 450 -3.07 2.95 13.07
C THR A 450 -1.92 2.38 12.23
N GLU A 451 -1.59 1.09 12.39
CA GLU A 451 -0.47 0.49 11.66
C GLU A 451 -0.69 0.50 10.14
N LYS A 452 -1.86 0.05 9.67
CA LYS A 452 -2.20 0.03 8.23
C LYS A 452 -2.36 1.44 7.66
N LEU A 453 -2.92 2.39 8.43
CA LEU A 453 -3.03 3.78 8.01
C LEU A 453 -1.66 4.42 7.81
N ILE A 454 -0.79 4.31 8.82
CA ILE A 454 0.57 4.88 8.77
C ILE A 454 1.36 4.25 7.62
N ASP A 455 1.35 2.92 7.51
CA ASP A 455 2.09 2.25 6.44
C ASP A 455 1.53 2.64 5.07
N GLY A 456 0.21 2.56 4.89
CA GLY A 456 -0.42 2.88 3.61
C GLY A 456 -0.16 4.32 3.15
N ILE A 457 -0.17 5.29 4.06
CA ILE A 457 0.20 6.68 3.77
C ILE A 457 1.68 6.79 3.37
N ASN A 458 2.56 6.11 4.11
CA ASN A 458 4.00 6.17 3.88
C ASN A 458 4.45 5.46 2.60
N GLN A 459 3.78 4.39 2.18
CA GLN A 459 4.09 3.69 0.91
C GLN A 459 3.73 4.54 -0.32
N SER A 460 2.78 5.47 -0.19
CA SER A 460 2.36 6.32 -1.30
C SER A 460 3.22 7.56 -1.45
N GLN A 461 3.95 7.63 -2.57
CA GLN A 461 4.79 8.80 -2.86
C GLN A 461 3.99 10.10 -2.96
N ALA A 462 2.74 10.05 -3.45
CA ALA A 462 1.87 11.22 -3.51
C ALA A 462 1.54 11.75 -2.11
N ARG A 463 1.12 10.86 -1.20
CA ARG A 463 0.82 11.25 0.18
C ARG A 463 2.05 11.70 0.95
N ARG A 464 3.22 11.09 0.75
CA ARG A 464 4.49 11.60 1.32
C ARG A 464 4.83 13.01 0.84
N ARG A 465 4.53 13.34 -0.43
CA ARG A 465 4.65 14.72 -0.92
C ARG A 465 3.67 15.67 -0.25
N ALA A 466 2.43 15.25 -0.02
CA ALA A 466 1.47 16.02 0.76
C ALA A 466 1.98 16.28 2.19
N LEU A 467 2.58 15.28 2.85
CA LEU A 467 3.20 15.47 4.17
C LEU A 467 4.35 16.49 4.15
N MET A 468 5.17 16.52 3.09
CA MET A 468 6.19 17.55 2.92
C MET A 468 5.56 18.94 2.74
N LEU A 469 4.45 19.03 2.00
CA LEU A 469 3.69 20.26 1.83
C LEU A 469 3.14 20.76 3.17
N PHE A 470 2.67 19.86 4.03
CA PHE A 470 2.23 20.20 5.38
C PHE A 470 3.36 20.78 6.24
N CYS A 471 4.55 20.18 6.17
CA CYS A 471 5.73 20.73 6.86
C CYS A 471 6.07 22.14 6.36
N PHE A 472 5.97 22.38 5.06
CA PHE A 472 6.21 23.70 4.48
C PHE A 472 5.15 24.71 4.92
N GLU A 473 3.87 24.40 4.73
CA GLU A 473 2.76 25.33 4.96
C GLU A 473 2.59 25.68 6.44
N TYR A 474 2.53 24.68 7.32
CA TYR A 474 2.14 24.90 8.72
C TYR A 474 3.33 25.09 9.67
N HIS A 475 4.53 24.66 9.28
CA HIS A 475 5.73 24.73 10.12
C HIS A 475 6.89 25.50 9.48
N ASN A 476 6.69 26.07 8.28
CA ASN A 476 7.72 26.78 7.50
C ASN A 476 9.03 25.95 7.37
N ALA A 477 8.87 24.64 7.19
CA ALA A 477 9.97 23.68 7.15
C ALA A 477 10.05 23.01 5.78
N SER A 478 11.12 23.29 5.03
CA SER A 478 11.39 22.62 3.75
C SER A 478 11.95 21.21 4.00
N ALA A 479 11.09 20.21 3.87
CA ALA A 479 11.45 18.80 4.03
C ALA A 479 11.85 18.17 2.68
N ARG A 480 12.92 17.35 2.68
CA ARG A 480 13.30 16.51 1.54
C ARG A 480 12.52 15.20 1.46
N ASP A 481 12.04 14.73 2.60
CA ASP A 481 11.18 13.56 2.73
C ASP A 481 10.35 13.72 4.01
N ALA A 482 9.18 13.10 4.05
CA ALA A 482 8.28 13.15 5.20
C ALA A 482 7.51 11.84 5.32
N LEU A 483 7.41 11.36 6.57
CA LEU A 483 6.74 10.12 6.92
C LEU A 483 5.76 10.39 8.05
N MET A 484 4.57 9.80 7.96
CA MET A 484 3.66 9.75 9.07
C MET A 484 4.26 8.85 10.15
N LEU A 485 4.31 9.36 11.37
CA LEU A 485 4.90 8.68 12.52
C LEU A 485 3.85 8.11 13.47
N SER A 486 2.79 8.88 13.72
CA SER A 486 1.76 8.55 14.69
C SER A 486 0.43 9.20 14.30
N ILE A 487 -0.69 8.60 14.72
CA ILE A 487 -2.05 9.08 14.47
C ILE A 487 -2.86 8.95 15.75
N ASP A 488 -3.70 9.94 16.03
CA ASP A 488 -4.74 9.86 17.06
C ASP A 488 -5.96 10.74 16.72
N ARG A 489 -6.98 10.73 17.59
CA ARG A 489 -8.22 11.50 17.36
C ARG A 489 -8.04 13.02 17.30
N LYS A 490 -6.91 13.56 17.75
CA LYS A 490 -6.63 15.00 17.75
C LYS A 490 -5.69 15.41 16.62
N GLY A 491 -5.14 14.47 15.85
CA GLY A 491 -4.20 14.79 14.78
C GLY A 491 -3.20 13.67 14.51
N PHE A 492 -2.02 14.06 14.05
CA PHE A 492 -0.98 13.12 13.65
C PHE A 492 0.40 13.75 13.77
N ASP A 493 1.43 12.91 13.83
CA ASP A 493 2.82 13.33 13.87
C ASP A 493 3.50 12.99 12.54
N ILE A 494 4.29 13.92 12.02
CA ILE A 494 5.14 13.73 10.84
C ILE A 494 6.60 13.73 11.29
N LEU A 495 7.36 12.73 10.84
CA LEU A 495 8.81 12.71 10.89
C LEU A 495 9.35 13.19 9.53
N ALA A 496 9.94 14.39 9.51
CA ALA A 496 10.38 15.05 8.29
C ALA A 496 11.89 15.27 8.25
N LYS A 497 12.49 15.07 7.07
CA LYS A 497 13.93 15.24 6.83
C LYS A 497 14.22 16.66 6.40
N VAL A 498 14.66 17.49 7.34
CA VAL A 498 14.87 18.94 7.15
C VAL A 498 16.37 19.28 7.14
N PRO A 499 16.80 20.35 6.45
CA PRO A 499 18.19 20.80 6.46
C PRO A 499 18.59 21.32 7.84
N GLU A 500 19.81 21.04 8.28
CA GLU A 500 20.37 21.64 9.49
C GLU A 500 20.76 23.10 9.24
N ALA A 501 20.43 23.97 10.20
CA ALA A 501 20.67 25.41 10.08
C ALA A 501 22.16 25.81 10.17
N HIS A 502 23.08 24.87 10.43
CA HIS A 502 24.49 25.17 10.71
C HIS A 502 25.44 24.11 10.16
N SER A 503 26.02 24.30 8.96
CA SER A 503 27.46 24.05 8.69
C SER A 503 27.82 24.24 7.21
N ASN A 504 29.09 24.63 7.01
CA ASN A 504 29.75 25.00 5.77
C ASN A 504 29.55 23.98 4.62
N ASN A 505 29.14 24.48 3.45
CA ASN A 505 29.20 23.88 2.10
C ASN A 505 28.70 22.44 1.86
N THR A 506 28.25 21.69 2.87
CA THR A 506 27.55 20.42 2.69
C THR A 506 26.20 20.48 3.42
N GLN A 507 25.10 20.49 2.67
CA GLN A 507 23.74 20.43 3.24
C GLN A 507 23.56 19.10 4.00
N GLN A 508 23.76 19.12 5.31
CA GLN A 508 23.39 18.03 6.21
C GLN A 508 21.90 18.08 6.51
N TYR A 509 21.28 16.90 6.59
CA TYR A 509 19.85 16.73 6.84
C TYR A 509 19.64 15.96 8.13
N ASN A 510 18.68 16.40 8.92
CA ASN A 510 18.28 15.76 10.16
C ASN A 510 16.78 15.47 10.16
N TRP A 511 16.39 14.40 10.85
CA TRP A 511 14.98 14.03 11.01
C TRP A 511 14.39 14.79 12.20
N LYS A 512 13.30 15.51 11.97
CA LYS A 512 12.60 16.30 12.97
C LYS A 512 11.12 15.96 12.98
N GLU A 513 10.53 15.95 14.17
CA GLU A 513 9.12 15.66 14.36
C GLU A 513 8.28 16.93 14.41
N PHE A 514 7.13 16.86 13.76
CA PHE A 514 6.15 17.94 13.70
C PHE A 514 4.78 17.37 14.04
N ARG A 515 4.15 17.95 15.05
CA ARG A 515 2.78 17.61 15.44
C ARG A 515 1.81 18.46 14.62
N PHE A 516 0.81 17.79 14.06
CA PHE A 516 -0.34 18.42 13.40
C PHE A 516 -1.58 18.12 14.23
N THR A 517 -2.41 19.13 14.42
CA THR A 517 -3.63 19.04 15.23
C THR A 517 -4.83 19.45 14.41
N PHE A 518 -5.89 18.63 14.46
CA PHE A 518 -7.15 18.96 13.85
C PHE A 518 -7.89 20.06 14.63
N LYS A 519 -8.78 20.77 13.94
CA LYS A 519 -9.68 21.75 14.55
C LYS A 519 -10.73 21.05 15.43
N GLU A 520 -11.13 19.85 15.05
CA GLU A 520 -12.14 19.01 15.73
C GLU A 520 -11.59 17.59 15.97
N GLU A 521 -12.06 16.92 17.02
CA GLU A 521 -11.66 15.54 17.31
C GLU A 521 -12.34 14.55 16.35
N VAL A 522 -11.59 13.55 15.89
CA VAL A 522 -12.07 12.49 14.97
C VAL A 522 -12.17 11.14 15.66
N TYR A 523 -13.35 10.53 15.65
CA TYR A 523 -13.61 9.30 16.41
C TYR A 523 -13.54 8.03 15.56
N ASP A 524 -13.53 8.17 14.23
CA ASP A 524 -13.49 7.07 13.28
C ASP A 524 -12.49 7.34 12.14
N ILE A 525 -12.21 6.28 11.38
CA ILE A 525 -11.23 6.29 10.29
C ILE A 525 -11.66 7.15 9.09
N GLU A 526 -12.98 7.28 8.86
CA GLU A 526 -13.55 8.06 7.76
C GLU A 526 -13.32 9.55 7.98
N ALA A 527 -13.69 10.03 9.17
CA ALA A 527 -13.50 11.41 9.58
C ALA A 527 -12.01 11.80 9.53
N PHE A 528 -11.12 10.91 9.97
CA PHE A 528 -9.68 11.14 9.88
C PHE A 528 -9.21 11.31 8.42
N CYS A 529 -9.56 10.38 7.54
CA CYS A 529 -9.11 10.44 6.14
C CYS A 529 -9.72 11.64 5.41
N ARG A 530 -10.98 11.99 5.70
CA ARG A 530 -11.63 13.19 5.17
C ARG A 530 -10.90 14.46 5.60
N LEU A 531 -10.61 14.64 6.90
CA LEU A 531 -9.87 15.81 7.38
C LEU A 531 -8.45 15.87 6.79
N LEU A 532 -7.80 14.71 6.57
CA LEU A 532 -6.49 14.69 5.93
C LEU A 532 -6.54 15.21 4.48
N VAL A 533 -7.59 14.87 3.73
CA VAL A 533 -7.84 15.40 2.38
C VAL A 533 -8.15 16.89 2.42
N GLU A 534 -8.98 17.35 3.37
CA GLU A 534 -9.27 18.78 3.54
C GLU A 534 -8.01 19.60 3.84
N LEU A 535 -7.09 19.07 4.66
CA LEU A 535 -5.78 19.70 4.91
C LEU A 535 -4.89 19.70 3.66
N GLU A 536 -4.93 18.65 2.84
CA GLU A 536 -4.21 18.60 1.56
C GLU A 536 -4.71 19.67 0.58
N GLU A 537 -6.02 19.84 0.48
CA GLU A 537 -6.64 20.88 -0.33
C GLU A 537 -6.29 22.29 0.17
N GLU A 538 -6.38 22.56 1.48
CA GLU A 538 -6.01 23.84 2.09
C GLU A 538 -4.53 24.18 1.83
N ALA A 539 -3.63 23.23 2.02
CA ALA A 539 -2.20 23.42 1.77
C ALA A 539 -1.92 23.70 0.28
N LEU A 540 -2.61 23.00 -0.64
CA LEU A 540 -2.46 23.22 -2.07
C LEU A 540 -2.98 24.59 -2.51
N GLU A 541 -4.12 25.05 -1.97
CA GLU A 541 -4.64 26.39 -2.25
C GLU A 541 -3.69 27.48 -1.76
N SER A 542 -3.11 27.30 -0.57
CA SER A 542 -2.15 28.25 -0.02
C SER A 542 -0.91 28.36 -0.91
N VAL A 543 -0.32 27.23 -1.34
CA VAL A 543 0.84 27.24 -2.25
C VAL A 543 0.53 27.85 -3.62
N LYS A 544 -0.68 27.63 -4.16
CA LYS A 544 -1.12 28.33 -5.39
C LYS A 544 -1.11 29.85 -5.20
N SER A 545 -1.59 30.34 -4.05
CA SER A 545 -1.61 31.77 -3.74
C SER A 545 -0.19 32.40 -3.69
N TYR A 546 0.81 31.65 -3.21
CA TYR A 546 2.21 32.11 -3.19
C TYR A 546 2.89 32.10 -4.56
N SER A 547 2.43 31.23 -5.47
CA SER A 547 3.02 31.12 -6.81
C SER A 547 2.65 32.29 -7.75
N GLY A 548 1.71 33.15 -7.36
CA GLY A 548 1.25 34.28 -8.18
C GLY A 548 0.55 33.88 -9.48
N LEU A 549 0.17 32.60 -9.61
CA LEU A 549 -0.46 32.03 -10.81
C LEU A 549 -1.93 31.73 -10.47
N GLY A 550 -2.78 32.72 -10.76
CA GLY A 550 -4.24 32.55 -10.82
C GLY A 550 -4.69 31.92 -12.13
#